data_AF-A0A5E4MCJ2-F1
#
_entry.id   AF-A0A5E4MCJ2-F1
#
_cell.length_a   1.000
_cell.length_b   1.000
_cell.length_c   1.000
_cell.angle_alpha   90.00
_cell.angle_beta   90.00
_cell.angle_gamma   90.00
#
_symmetry.space_group_name_H-M   'P 1'
#
loop_
_entity.id
_entity.type
_entity.pdbx_description
1 polymer ?
#
loop_
_entity_poly.entity_id
_entity_poly.type
_entity_poly.pdbx_seq_one_letter_code
_entity_poly.pdbx_strand_id
1 'polypeptide(L)'
;MISRFVEMVTLISPLLLEDYTAPVMPTVIEMDTLKQLLDLLKPLEFVTKESSGENYIKISNLIPMISCFLKQLTQIKPHFEVICEIKDLLHAELTRRFGMIEQVKPIAIATLLDPRFKNVDFSDPVACSHL
;
A
#
# COMPACT_ATOMS: atom_id res chain seq x y z
N MET A 1 -11.82 -7.88 1.73
CA MET A 1 -12.33 -9.24 1.41
C MET A 1 -11.40 -10.32 1.94
N ILE A 2 -10.11 -10.30 1.59
CA ILE A 2 -9.12 -11.30 2.05
C ILE A 2 -8.99 -11.31 3.58
N SER A 3 -8.91 -10.16 4.26
CA SER A 3 -8.88 -10.09 5.74
C SER A 3 -10.07 -10.83 6.36
N ARG A 4 -11.28 -10.54 5.87
CA ARG A 4 -12.51 -11.21 6.31
C ARG A 4 -12.45 -12.72 6.11
N PHE A 5 -11.91 -13.19 4.98
CA PHE A 5 -11.75 -14.62 4.73
C PHE A 5 -10.79 -15.26 5.75
N VAL A 6 -9.62 -14.64 5.98
CA VAL A 6 -8.62 -15.12 6.95
C VAL A 6 -9.19 -15.16 8.38
N GLU A 7 -10.02 -14.18 8.75
CA GLU A 7 -10.71 -14.15 10.06
C GLU A 7 -11.77 -15.25 10.19
N MET A 8 -12.54 -15.51 9.13
CA MET A 8 -13.64 -16.47 9.16
C MET A 8 -13.19 -17.92 8.90
N VAL A 9 -11.97 -18.15 8.43
CA VAL A 9 -11.47 -19.48 8.05
C VAL A 9 -11.60 -20.50 9.19
N THR A 10 -11.41 -20.06 10.44
CA THR A 10 -11.50 -20.91 11.63
C THR A 10 -12.93 -21.38 11.92
N LEU A 11 -13.92 -20.59 11.52
CA LEU A 11 -15.35 -20.90 11.67
C LEU A 11 -15.87 -21.71 10.49
N ILE A 12 -15.35 -21.44 9.28
CA ILE A 12 -15.82 -22.07 8.05
C ILE A 12 -15.18 -23.46 7.85
N SER A 13 -13.94 -23.68 8.32
CA SER A 13 -13.23 -24.96 8.10
C SER A 13 -14.01 -26.18 8.61
N PRO A 14 -14.59 -26.18 9.83
CA PRO A 14 -15.40 -27.31 10.30
C PRO A 14 -16.67 -27.52 9.48
N LEU A 15 -17.35 -26.43 9.08
CA LEU A 15 -18.58 -26.50 8.31
C LEU A 15 -18.36 -27.10 6.91
N LEU A 16 -17.23 -26.81 6.28
CA LEU A 16 -16.89 -27.36 4.97
C LEU A 16 -16.46 -28.83 5.04
N LEU A 17 -16.00 -29.31 6.19
CA LEU A 17 -15.71 -30.75 6.38
C LEU A 17 -17.00 -31.59 6.52
N GLU A 18 -18.12 -30.96 6.86
CA GLU A 18 -19.43 -31.62 7.00
C GLU A 18 -20.21 -31.74 5.67
N ASP A 19 -19.80 -31.01 4.63
CA ASP A 19 -20.48 -30.96 3.33
C ASP A 19 -19.59 -31.52 2.20
N TYR A 20 -20.02 -32.61 1.57
CA TYR A 20 -19.30 -33.24 0.46
C TYR A 20 -19.33 -32.42 -0.84
N THR A 21 -20.21 -31.41 -0.94
CA THR A 21 -20.28 -30.48 -2.07
C THR A 21 -19.44 -29.23 -1.85
N ALA A 22 -18.82 -29.10 -0.67
CA ALA A 22 -18.03 -27.94 -0.30
C ALA A 22 -16.78 -27.77 -1.19
N PRO A 23 -16.37 -26.52 -1.47
CA PRO A 23 -15.11 -26.24 -2.15
C PRO A 23 -13.91 -26.66 -1.30
N VAL A 24 -12.81 -27.01 -1.98
CA VAL A 24 -11.54 -27.39 -1.35
C VAL A 24 -11.00 -26.21 -0.52
N MET A 25 -10.62 -26.50 0.72
CA MET A 25 -10.02 -25.50 1.60
C MET A 25 -8.57 -25.19 1.22
N PRO A 26 -8.14 -23.91 1.29
CA PRO A 26 -6.75 -23.56 1.07
C PRO A 26 -5.82 -24.27 2.04
N THR A 27 -4.67 -24.68 1.53
CA THR A 27 -3.59 -25.29 2.31
C THR A 27 -2.97 -24.28 3.27
N VAL A 28 -2.21 -24.77 4.25
CA VAL A 28 -1.50 -23.92 5.21
C VAL A 28 -0.55 -22.93 4.51
N ILE A 29 0.08 -23.34 3.42
CA ILE A 29 1.00 -22.51 2.63
C ILE A 29 0.23 -21.38 1.93
N GLU A 30 -0.91 -21.69 1.31
CA GLU A 30 -1.77 -20.69 0.67
C GLU A 30 -2.33 -19.70 1.70
N MET A 31 -2.72 -20.19 2.89
CA MET A 31 -3.17 -19.34 3.98
C MET A 31 -2.07 -18.39 4.48
N ASP A 32 -0.83 -18.85 4.58
CA ASP A 32 0.30 -18.00 4.97
C ASP A 32 0.66 -16.99 3.87
N THR A 33 0.56 -17.41 2.61
CA THR A 33 0.71 -16.52 1.45
C THR A 33 -0.32 -15.39 1.47
N LEU A 34 -1.59 -15.69 1.78
CA LEU A 34 -2.65 -14.69 1.93
C LEU A 34 -2.39 -13.72 3.09
N LYS A 35 -1.83 -14.20 4.20
CA LYS A 35 -1.46 -13.32 5.34
C LYS A 35 -0.32 -12.37 4.97
N GLN A 36 0.74 -12.87 4.31
CA GLN A 36 1.80 -12.00 3.79
C GLN A 36 1.29 -10.99 2.76
N LEU A 37 0.36 -11.41 1.89
CA LEU A 37 -0.30 -10.50 0.95
C LEU A 37 -1.06 -9.39 1.69
N LEU A 38 -1.78 -9.71 2.77
CA LEU A 38 -2.46 -8.70 3.59
C LEU A 38 -1.46 -7.72 4.20
N ASP A 39 -0.34 -8.20 4.72
CA ASP A 39 0.70 -7.33 5.27
C ASP A 39 1.32 -6.41 4.21
N LEU A 40 1.49 -6.91 2.97
CA LEU A 40 1.94 -6.11 1.84
C LEU A 40 0.93 -5.02 1.44
N LEU A 41 -0.37 -5.32 1.52
CA LEU A 41 -1.44 -4.41 1.09
C LEU A 41 -1.88 -3.43 2.19
N LYS A 42 -1.57 -3.67 3.47
CA LYS A 42 -1.94 -2.77 4.59
C LYS A 42 -1.51 -1.31 4.37
N PRO A 43 -0.25 -1.01 3.96
CA PRO A 43 0.14 0.37 3.68
C PRO A 43 -0.67 1.01 2.55
N LEU A 44 -1.05 0.23 1.53
CA LEU A 44 -1.87 0.70 0.42
C LEU A 44 -3.31 1.02 0.89
N GLU A 45 -3.88 0.16 1.74
CA GLU A 45 -5.18 0.40 2.37
C GLU A 45 -5.16 1.69 3.19
N PHE A 46 -4.11 1.91 3.99
CA PHE A 46 -3.95 3.14 4.77
C PHE A 46 -3.93 4.38 3.85
N VAL A 47 -3.05 4.40 2.84
CA VAL A 47 -2.94 5.52 1.89
C VAL A 47 -4.26 5.79 1.17
N THR A 48 -4.95 4.74 0.73
CA THR A 48 -6.22 4.88 0.01
C THR A 48 -7.35 5.35 0.93
N LYS A 49 -7.38 4.91 2.18
CA LYS A 49 -8.35 5.37 3.18
C LYS A 49 -8.10 6.81 3.58
N GLU A 50 -6.85 7.21 3.81
CA GLU A 50 -6.49 8.61 4.06
C GLU A 50 -6.85 9.50 2.87
N SER A 51 -6.65 9.00 1.64
CA SER A 51 -7.07 9.68 0.42
C SER A 51 -8.59 9.76 0.26
N SER A 52 -9.33 8.80 0.81
CA SER A 52 -10.80 8.75 0.71
C SER A 52 -11.51 9.38 1.90
N GLY A 53 -10.76 9.78 2.94
CA GLY A 53 -11.26 10.01 4.30
C GLY A 53 -11.72 11.43 4.62
N GLU A 54 -11.59 12.40 3.73
CA GLU A 54 -12.04 13.78 3.97
C GLU A 54 -12.70 14.36 2.72
N ASN A 55 -13.61 15.32 2.90
CA ASN A 55 -14.26 16.05 1.80
C ASN A 55 -13.24 16.70 0.82
N TYR A 56 -11.97 16.84 1.20
CA TYR A 56 -10.86 17.24 0.33
C TYR A 56 -9.53 16.65 0.86
N ILE A 57 -8.82 15.86 0.06
CA ILE A 57 -7.41 15.53 0.35
C ILE A 57 -6.64 16.85 0.37
N LYS A 58 -5.93 17.13 1.46
CA LYS A 58 -4.95 18.22 1.49
C LYS A 58 -3.82 17.84 0.55
N ILE A 59 -3.77 18.50 -0.60
CA ILE A 59 -2.79 18.24 -1.66
C ILE A 59 -1.33 18.32 -1.15
N SER A 60 -1.10 19.04 -0.05
CA SER A 60 0.17 19.09 0.68
C SER A 60 0.64 17.76 1.26
N ASN A 61 -0.27 16.83 1.58
CA ASN A 61 0.06 15.53 2.17
C ASN A 61 0.52 14.50 1.12
N LEU A 62 0.29 14.75 -0.18
CA LEU A 62 0.42 13.71 -1.20
C LEU A 62 1.87 13.24 -1.39
N ILE A 63 2.82 14.17 -1.50
CA ILE A 63 4.26 13.85 -1.60
C ILE A 63 4.75 13.09 -0.36
N PRO A 64 4.55 13.60 0.89
CA PRO A 64 4.94 12.86 2.09
C PRO A 64 4.32 11.47 2.20
N MET A 65 3.05 11.33 1.80
CA MET A 65 2.31 10.07 1.88
C MET A 65 2.86 9.03 0.92
N ILE A 66 3.13 9.40 -0.34
CA ILE A 66 3.74 8.49 -1.32
C ILE A 66 5.18 8.14 -0.90
N SER A 67 5.97 9.10 -0.45
CA SER A 67 7.34 8.84 0.02
C SER A 67 7.37 7.91 1.23
N CYS A 68 6.43 8.08 2.18
CA CYS A 68 6.26 7.16 3.29
C CYS A 68 5.85 5.75 2.83
N PHE A 69 4.93 5.66 1.87
CA PHE A 69 4.46 4.39 1.33
C PHE A 69 5.59 3.62 0.63
N LEU A 70 6.41 4.27 -0.19
CA LEU A 70 7.59 3.66 -0.82
C LEU A 70 8.60 3.16 0.22
N LYS A 71 8.84 3.94 1.29
CA LYS A 71 9.71 3.51 2.40
C LYS A 71 9.17 2.29 3.13
N GLN A 72 7.86 2.22 3.38
CA GLN A 72 7.25 1.03 3.99
C GLN A 72 7.32 -0.18 3.06
N LEU A 73 7.08 0.01 1.76
CA LEU A 73 7.15 -1.07 0.78
C LEU A 73 8.56 -1.68 0.68
N THR A 74 9.60 -0.86 0.75
CA THR A 74 10.99 -1.35 0.72
C THR A 74 11.37 -2.12 2.00
N GLN A 75 10.80 -1.77 3.15
CA GLN A 75 11.04 -2.47 4.43
C GLN A 75 10.40 -3.85 4.50
N ILE A 76 9.29 -4.09 3.78
CA ILE A 76 8.62 -5.39 3.75
C ILE A 76 9.51 -6.41 3.05
N LYS A 77 9.88 -7.48 3.74
CA LYS A 77 10.68 -8.60 3.21
C LYS A 77 9.78 -9.82 3.02
N PRO A 78 9.19 -9.99 1.83
CA PRO A 78 8.36 -11.16 1.55
C PRO A 78 9.20 -12.44 1.52
N HIS A 79 8.58 -13.55 1.91
CA HIS A 79 9.21 -14.87 1.90
C HIS A 79 8.80 -15.69 0.65
N PHE A 80 7.56 -15.52 0.20
CA PHE A 80 7.03 -16.24 -0.96
C PHE A 80 7.34 -15.48 -2.27
N GLU A 81 7.77 -16.22 -3.29
CA GLU A 81 8.13 -15.68 -4.62
C GLU A 81 6.98 -14.88 -5.25
N VAL A 82 5.76 -15.40 -5.20
CA VAL A 82 4.56 -14.69 -5.70
C VAL A 82 4.36 -13.32 -5.02
N ILE A 83 4.70 -13.21 -3.73
CA ILE A 83 4.57 -11.94 -3.00
C ILE A 83 5.72 -10.99 -3.36
N CYS A 84 6.92 -11.51 -3.68
CA CYS A 84 8.01 -10.72 -4.25
C CYS A 84 7.58 -10.10 -5.59
N GLU A 85 7.01 -10.90 -6.50
CA GLU A 85 6.52 -10.41 -7.79
C GLU A 85 5.45 -9.33 -7.64
N ILE A 86 4.48 -9.53 -6.73
CA ILE A 86 3.44 -8.53 -6.45
C ILE A 86 4.05 -7.26 -5.88
N LYS A 87 5.05 -7.36 -4.98
CA LYS A 87 5.75 -6.21 -4.43
C LYS A 87 6.47 -5.42 -5.52
N ASP A 88 7.16 -6.11 -6.43
CA ASP A 88 7.90 -5.46 -7.53
C ASP A 88 6.94 -4.79 -8.52
N LEU A 89 5.82 -5.45 -8.85
CA LEU A 89 4.75 -4.88 -9.66
C LEU A 89 4.14 -3.63 -9.00
N LEU A 90 3.86 -3.71 -7.69
CA LEU A 90 3.33 -2.58 -6.93
C LEU A 90 4.31 -1.41 -6.92
N HIS A 91 5.59 -1.68 -6.71
CA HIS A 91 6.63 -0.67 -6.77
C HIS A 91 6.71 -0.03 -8.17
N ALA A 92 6.69 -0.84 -9.23
CA ALA A 92 6.71 -0.35 -10.61
C ALA A 92 5.49 0.54 -10.92
N GLU A 93 4.28 0.14 -10.51
CA GLU A 93 3.07 0.96 -10.69
C GLU A 93 3.12 2.27 -9.88
N LEU A 94 3.69 2.26 -8.68
CA LEU A 94 3.88 3.48 -7.89
C LEU A 94 4.88 4.43 -8.53
N THR A 95 6.01 3.93 -9.01
CA THR A 95 6.98 4.74 -9.76
C THR A 95 6.36 5.26 -11.05
N ARG A 96 5.58 4.45 -11.77
CA ARG A 96 4.90 4.87 -13.01
C ARG A 96 3.89 5.98 -12.79
N ARG A 97 3.11 5.93 -11.70
CA ARG A 97 2.03 6.89 -11.41
C ARG A 97 2.50 8.12 -10.63
N PHE A 98 3.45 7.94 -9.72
CA PHE A 98 3.86 8.97 -8.76
C PHE A 98 5.36 9.29 -8.79
N GLY A 99 6.17 8.67 -9.65
CA GLY A 99 7.61 8.91 -9.70
C GLY A 99 7.99 10.36 -10.02
N MET A 100 7.08 11.12 -10.64
CA MET A 100 7.28 12.53 -11.01
C MET A 100 6.38 13.47 -10.21
N ILE A 101 5.81 13.00 -9.09
CA ILE A 101 4.84 13.77 -8.29
C ILE A 101 5.45 15.07 -7.73
N GLU A 102 6.74 15.06 -7.44
CA GLU A 102 7.50 16.23 -6.96
C GLU A 102 7.65 17.31 -8.04
N GLN A 103 7.56 16.95 -9.33
CA GLN A 103 7.63 17.90 -10.44
C GLN A 103 6.28 18.56 -10.74
N VAL A 104 5.19 18.07 -10.14
CA VAL A 104 3.87 18.67 -10.27
C VAL A 104 3.79 19.90 -9.36
N LYS A 105 4.07 21.07 -9.93
CA LYS A 105 4.20 22.35 -9.20
C LYS A 105 3.10 22.62 -8.17
N PRO A 106 1.79 22.47 -8.47
CA PRO A 106 0.75 22.72 -7.47
C PRO A 106 0.88 21.84 -6.21
N ILE A 107 1.30 20.58 -6.38
CA ILE A 107 1.47 19.63 -5.29
C ILE A 107 2.73 19.98 -4.50
N ALA A 108 3.85 20.21 -5.18
CA ALA A 108 5.11 20.56 -4.54
C ALA A 108 5.03 21.89 -3.78
N ILE A 109 4.42 22.93 -4.36
CA ILE A 109 4.19 24.23 -3.68
C ILE A 109 3.32 24.02 -2.45
N ALA A 110 2.21 23.28 -2.56
CA ALA A 110 1.32 23.05 -1.43
C ALA A 110 2.01 22.26 -0.30
N THR A 111 2.80 21.24 -0.63
CA THR A 111 3.60 20.49 0.35
C THR A 111 4.63 21.39 1.02
N LEU A 112 5.33 22.24 0.26
CA LEU A 112 6.34 23.15 0.79
C LEU A 112 5.74 24.24 1.71
N LEU A 113 4.58 24.78 1.34
CA LEU A 113 3.89 25.81 2.13
C LEU A 113 3.27 25.26 3.41
N ASP A 114 3.01 23.96 3.50
CA ASP A 114 2.45 23.34 4.68
C ASP A 114 3.53 23.22 5.79
N PRO A 115 3.39 23.93 6.92
CA PRO A 115 4.42 23.95 7.96
C PRO A 115 4.74 22.57 8.54
N ARG A 116 3.81 21.60 8.41
CA ARG A 116 3.99 20.22 8.88
C ARG A 116 5.06 19.47 8.09
N PHE A 117 5.38 19.91 6.87
CA PHE A 117 6.25 19.19 5.95
C PHE A 117 7.55 19.93 5.62
N LYS A 118 7.93 20.95 6.40
CA LYS A 118 9.19 21.71 6.21
C LYS A 118 10.47 20.86 6.20
N ASN A 119 10.42 19.67 6.82
CA ASN A 119 11.55 18.74 6.89
C ASN A 119 11.34 17.49 6.01
N VAL A 120 10.36 17.51 5.10
CA VAL A 120 10.17 16.37 4.19
C VAL A 120 11.25 16.47 3.11
N ASP A 121 12.15 15.49 3.12
CA ASP A 121 13.15 15.32 2.07
C ASP A 121 12.42 15.06 0.74
N PHE A 122 12.35 16.08 -0.10
CA PHE A 122 12.05 15.89 -1.52
C PHE A 122 13.18 15.05 -2.11
N SER A 123 12.81 13.99 -2.82
CA SER A 123 13.77 13.04 -3.37
C SER A 123 14.53 13.64 -4.56
N ASP A 124 13.95 14.64 -5.22
CA ASP A 124 14.56 15.41 -6.30
C ASP A 124 14.91 16.85 -5.84
N PRO A 125 16.18 17.15 -5.52
CA PRO A 125 16.62 18.50 -5.16
C PRO A 125 16.41 19.53 -6.28
N VAL A 126 16.37 19.08 -7.55
CA VAL A 126 16.20 19.95 -8.72
C VAL A 126 14.75 20.40 -8.83
N ALA A 127 13.80 19.53 -8.49
CA ALA A 127 12.37 19.88 -8.45
C ALA A 127 12.09 21.04 -7.47
N CYS A 128 12.83 21.13 -6.35
CA CYS A 128 12.70 22.23 -5.40
C CYS A 128 13.32 23.56 -5.88
N SER A 129 14.33 23.50 -6.76
CA SER A 129 15.06 24.70 -7.22
C SER A 129 14.30 25.52 -8.29
N HIS A 130 13.27 24.94 -8.90
CA HIS A 130 12.50 25.54 -10.01
C HIS A 130 11.02 25.85 -9.67
N LEU A 131 10.64 25.74 -8.39
CA LEU A 131 9.34 26.17 -7.86
C LEU A 131 9.31 27.69 -7.66
#